data_AF-A0A7W7RVI1-F1
#
_entry.id   AF-A0A7W7RVI1-F1
#
_cell.length_a   1.000
_cell.length_b   1.000
_cell.length_c   1.000
_cell.angle_alpha   90.00
_cell.angle_beta   90.00
_cell.angle_gamma   90.00
#
_symmetry.space_group_name_H-M   'P 1'
#
loop_
_entity.id
_entity.type
_entity.pdbx_description
1 polymer ?
#
loop_
_entity_poly.entity_id
_entity_poly.type
_entity_poly.pdbx_seq_one_letter_code
_entity_poly.pdbx_strand_id
1 'polypeptide(L)'
;MTSSGFEPAGGARVAARQGYVVVDVETTGFSPAKGDQICEIALVSLDADGSTVDEWHSLINPRRATGAVHVHGITQEMVAGAPVIEEVLDEVWQRIAGRVLVAHNISFDLRFLKVLPGSHWLTETLCTQRLAPDFVPGGKWTLGACCERAGISLSNAHAALPDAHATADLLRFYLSRGLSWQSELDRAAQAPDWRPSGLPQRQARQR
;
A
#
# COMPACT_ATOMS: atom_id res chain seq x y z
N MET A 1 4.59 33.72 -8.13
CA MET A 1 4.33 33.17 -9.49
C MET A 1 3.99 31.71 -9.31
N THR A 2 2.85 31.31 -9.86
CA THR A 2 2.00 30.20 -9.43
C THR A 2 2.66 28.83 -9.57
N SER A 3 2.75 28.10 -8.45
CA SER A 3 2.99 26.66 -8.39
C SER A 3 1.88 25.91 -9.12
N SER A 4 2.21 25.16 -10.16
CA SER A 4 1.25 24.31 -10.87
C SER A 4 0.86 23.13 -9.97
N GLY A 5 -0.29 23.23 -9.32
CA GLY A 5 -0.92 22.09 -8.67
C GLY A 5 -1.33 21.07 -9.72
N PHE A 6 -0.92 19.82 -9.53
CA PHE A 6 -1.51 18.69 -10.24
C PHE A 6 -2.93 18.50 -9.72
N GLU A 7 -3.92 18.96 -10.49
CA GLU A 7 -5.33 18.61 -10.29
C GLU A 7 -5.71 17.56 -11.34
N PRO A 8 -5.95 16.29 -10.97
CA PRO A 8 -6.48 15.34 -11.93
C PRO A 8 -7.90 15.78 -12.30
N ALA A 9 -8.14 15.91 -13.61
CA ALA A 9 -9.37 16.42 -14.18
C ALA A 9 -10.61 15.75 -13.57
N GLY A 10 -11.46 16.59 -12.96
CA GLY A 10 -12.77 16.18 -12.51
C GLY A 10 -13.63 15.66 -13.66
N GLY A 11 -14.29 14.53 -13.41
CA GLY A 11 -15.43 14.06 -14.20
C GLY A 11 -15.08 13.35 -15.50
N ALA A 12 -14.62 12.10 -15.40
CA ALA A 12 -14.72 11.14 -16.49
C ALA A 12 -15.13 9.77 -15.96
N ARG A 13 -16.19 9.22 -16.56
CA ARG A 13 -16.49 7.78 -16.56
C ARG A 13 -15.19 6.99 -16.70
N VAL A 14 -14.99 6.01 -15.80
CA VAL A 14 -13.92 5.01 -15.78
C VAL A 14 -12.93 5.20 -16.92
N ALA A 15 -11.92 6.06 -16.71
CA ALA A 15 -10.71 5.95 -17.52
C ALA A 15 -10.27 4.49 -17.44
N ALA A 16 -9.93 3.87 -18.58
CA ALA A 16 -9.46 2.51 -18.58
C ALA A 16 -8.30 2.41 -17.59
N ARG A 17 -8.53 1.72 -16.46
CA ARG A 17 -7.55 1.68 -15.38
C ARG A 17 -6.28 1.05 -15.94
N GLN A 18 -5.14 1.66 -15.63
CA GLN A 18 -3.85 1.24 -16.19
C GLN A 18 -3.32 -0.06 -15.52
N GLY A 19 -4.12 -0.63 -14.61
CA GLY A 19 -3.81 -1.81 -13.81
C GLY A 19 -3.76 -1.47 -12.33
N TYR A 20 -2.74 -1.99 -11.66
CA TYR A 20 -2.54 -1.88 -10.23
C TYR A 20 -1.24 -1.17 -9.91
N VAL A 21 -1.15 -0.70 -8.68
CA VAL A 21 0.11 -0.31 -8.05
C VAL A 21 0.11 -0.91 -6.66
N VAL A 22 1.07 -1.78 -6.40
CA VAL A 22 1.29 -2.34 -5.07
C VAL A 22 2.17 -1.37 -4.30
N VAL A 23 1.77 -1.01 -3.10
CA VAL A 23 2.56 -0.18 -2.18
C VAL A 23 2.89 -0.98 -0.93
N ASP A 24 4.07 -0.74 -0.39
CA ASP A 24 4.45 -1.10 0.97
C ASP A 24 5.27 0.06 1.56
N VAL A 25 5.05 0.35 2.85
CA VAL A 25 5.81 1.37 3.59
C VAL A 25 6.37 0.82 4.89
N GLU A 26 7.67 1.02 5.11
CA GLU A 26 8.28 0.88 6.42
C GLU A 26 8.28 2.23 7.13
N THR A 27 8.02 2.21 8.43
CA THR A 27 7.69 3.42 9.19
C THR A 27 8.30 3.41 10.57
N THR A 28 8.49 4.60 11.14
CA THR A 28 9.14 4.74 12.45
C THR A 28 8.30 4.25 13.63
N GLY A 29 7.05 3.86 13.38
CA GLY A 29 6.10 3.41 14.38
C GLY A 29 4.70 3.23 13.81
N PHE A 30 3.70 3.21 14.67
CA PHE A 30 2.35 2.79 14.29
C PHE A 30 1.36 3.93 14.00
N SER A 31 1.72 5.20 14.16
CA SER A 31 0.72 6.26 14.08
C SER A 31 1.27 7.58 13.53
N PRO A 32 0.91 7.97 12.30
CA PRO A 32 1.23 9.32 11.82
C PRO A 32 0.59 10.41 12.67
N ALA A 33 -0.57 10.14 13.29
CA ALA A 33 -1.21 11.05 14.25
C ALA A 33 -0.38 11.27 15.54
N LYS A 34 0.55 10.36 15.86
CA LYS A 34 1.54 10.51 16.94
C LYS A 34 2.90 10.99 16.43
N GLY A 35 2.98 11.38 15.16
CA GLY A 35 4.17 11.90 14.51
C GLY A 35 5.08 10.85 13.89
N ASP A 36 4.73 9.56 13.89
CA ASP A 36 5.51 8.54 13.17
C ASP A 36 5.58 8.87 11.68
N GLN A 37 6.70 8.55 11.03
CA GLN A 37 6.98 8.91 9.64
C GLN A 37 7.32 7.67 8.81
N ILE A 38 7.22 7.80 7.49
CA ILE A 38 7.72 6.80 6.54
C ILE A 38 9.26 6.85 6.55
N CYS A 39 9.91 5.68 6.60
CA CYS A 39 11.37 5.52 6.47
C CYS A 39 11.77 4.73 5.22
N GLU A 40 10.84 4.02 4.58
CA GLU A 40 11.00 3.44 3.26
C GLU A 40 9.64 3.35 2.57
N ILE A 41 9.62 3.49 1.24
CA ILE A 41 8.43 3.27 0.43
C ILE A 41 8.82 2.49 -0.82
N ALA A 42 8.02 1.49 -1.18
CA ALA A 42 8.14 0.75 -2.42
C ALA A 42 6.83 0.77 -3.21
N LEU A 43 6.95 0.84 -4.53
CA LEU A 43 5.87 0.83 -5.50
C LEU A 43 6.18 -0.19 -6.59
N VAL A 44 5.26 -1.13 -6.83
CA VAL A 44 5.34 -2.09 -7.93
C VAL A 44 4.11 -1.90 -8.82
N SER A 45 4.33 -1.31 -9.99
CA SER A 45 3.29 -1.04 -10.97
C SER A 45 3.00 -2.29 -11.79
N LEU A 46 1.73 -2.66 -11.87
CA LEU A 46 1.27 -3.82 -12.63
C LEU A 46 0.27 -3.41 -13.71
N ASP A 47 0.30 -4.05 -14.87
CA ASP A 47 -0.80 -3.92 -15.84
C ASP A 47 -2.09 -4.58 -15.33
N ALA A 48 -3.15 -4.54 -16.14
CA ALA A 48 -4.46 -5.10 -15.78
C ALA A 48 -4.46 -6.63 -15.61
N ASP A 49 -3.51 -7.33 -16.23
CA ASP A 49 -3.34 -8.79 -16.12
C ASP A 49 -2.41 -9.18 -14.95
N GLY A 50 -1.81 -8.18 -14.30
CA GLY A 50 -0.94 -8.34 -13.14
C GLY A 50 0.56 -8.41 -13.49
N SER A 51 0.97 -8.23 -14.74
CA SER A 51 2.40 -8.24 -15.12
C SER A 51 3.09 -6.98 -14.60
N THR A 52 4.31 -7.10 -14.04
CA THR A 52 5.10 -5.92 -13.65
C THR A 52 5.42 -5.10 -14.88
N VAL A 53 5.12 -3.80 -14.83
CA VAL A 53 5.49 -2.83 -15.87
C VAL A 53 6.52 -1.81 -15.40
N ASP A 54 6.63 -1.60 -14.09
CA ASP A 54 7.52 -0.61 -13.50
C ASP A 54 7.68 -0.87 -12.00
N GLU A 55 8.82 -0.47 -11.44
CA GLU A 55 9.16 -0.60 -10.03
C GLU A 55 9.93 0.62 -9.55
N TRP A 56 9.63 1.07 -8.35
CA TRP A 56 10.31 2.19 -7.71
C TRP A 56 10.36 1.97 -6.21
N HIS A 57 11.48 2.34 -5.59
CA HIS A 57 11.61 2.30 -4.13
C HIS A 57 12.58 3.37 -3.67
N SER A 58 12.40 3.83 -2.43
CA SER A 58 13.31 4.79 -1.82
C SER A 58 13.32 4.63 -0.31
N LEU A 59 14.53 4.67 0.27
CA LEU A 59 14.67 5.05 1.66
C LEU A 59 14.23 6.50 1.82
N ILE A 60 13.61 6.81 2.96
CA ILE A 60 13.12 8.15 3.27
C ILE A 60 13.77 8.60 4.57
N ASN A 61 14.31 9.81 4.57
CA ASN A 61 14.73 10.47 5.80
C ASN A 61 13.49 10.93 6.59
N PRO A 62 13.15 10.28 7.72
CA PRO A 62 11.93 10.61 8.45
C PRO A 62 12.08 11.89 9.29
N ARG A 63 13.25 12.56 9.25
CA ARG A 63 13.63 13.69 10.12
C ARG A 63 13.49 13.40 11.62
N ARG A 64 13.59 12.12 11.99
CA ARG A 64 13.53 11.61 13.36
C ARG A 64 14.26 10.27 13.45
N ALA A 65 14.32 9.71 14.66
CA ALA A 65 14.80 8.34 14.87
C ALA A 65 13.98 7.37 14.00
N THR A 66 14.67 6.48 13.27
CA THR A 66 14.02 5.53 12.35
C THR A 66 13.04 4.60 13.04
N GLY A 67 13.12 4.40 14.36
CA GLY A 67 12.23 3.50 15.09
C GLY A 67 12.33 2.06 14.57
N ALA A 68 11.68 1.10 15.24
CA ALA A 68 11.47 -0.28 14.77
C ALA A 68 12.63 -0.98 14.00
N VAL A 69 13.90 -0.62 14.23
CA VAL A 69 15.06 -1.13 13.47
C VAL A 69 15.18 -2.65 13.57
N HIS A 70 14.76 -3.22 14.69
CA HIS A 70 14.69 -4.66 14.92
C HIS A 70 13.64 -5.40 14.07
N VAL A 71 12.73 -4.65 13.43
CA VAL A 71 11.72 -5.15 12.50
C VAL A 71 12.24 -4.99 11.08
N HIS A 72 12.46 -3.75 10.62
CA HIS A 72 12.74 -3.45 9.22
C HIS A 72 14.22 -3.27 8.86
N GLY A 73 15.13 -3.29 9.83
CA GLY A 73 16.58 -3.14 9.59
C GLY A 73 17.06 -1.73 9.21
N ILE A 74 16.18 -0.81 8.83
CA ILE A 74 16.52 0.57 8.44
C ILE A 74 17.16 1.35 9.61
N THR A 75 18.47 1.60 9.51
CA THR A 75 19.24 2.36 10.51
C THR A 75 19.25 3.86 10.22
N GLN A 76 19.69 4.66 11.20
CA GLN A 76 19.77 6.10 11.06
C GLN A 76 20.79 6.52 9.98
N GLU A 77 21.87 5.76 9.84
CA GLU A 77 22.93 5.97 8.86
C GLU A 77 22.43 5.76 7.44
N MET A 78 21.58 4.75 7.23
CA MET A 78 20.98 4.45 5.92
C MET A 78 20.12 5.62 5.41
N VAL A 79 19.34 6.24 6.30
CA VAL A 79 18.41 7.33 5.92
C VAL A 79 19.04 8.72 6.00
N ALA A 80 20.28 8.85 6.48
CA ALA A 80 20.91 10.16 6.70
C ALA A 80 21.07 10.98 5.40
N GLY A 81 21.38 10.30 4.29
CA GLY A 81 21.49 10.90 2.96
C GLY A 81 20.29 10.66 2.06
N ALA A 82 19.23 10.03 2.56
CA ALA A 82 18.02 9.75 1.81
C ALA A 82 17.16 11.02 1.65
N PRO A 83 16.34 11.12 0.58
CA PRO A 83 15.39 12.22 0.42
C PRO A 83 14.35 12.20 1.54
N VAL A 84 13.76 13.36 1.85
CA VAL A 84 12.55 13.43 2.67
C VAL A 84 11.33 13.12 1.81
N ILE A 85 10.20 12.75 2.42
CA ILE A 85 9.03 12.32 1.66
C ILE A 85 8.56 13.37 0.66
N GLU A 86 8.62 14.66 1.03
CA GLU A 86 8.19 15.77 0.19
C GLU A 86 8.97 15.90 -1.12
N GLU A 87 10.22 15.44 -1.15
CA GLU A 87 11.08 15.49 -2.34
C GLU A 87 10.71 14.43 -3.40
N VAL A 88 9.98 13.38 -3.00
CA VAL A 88 9.58 12.27 -3.87
C VAL A 88 8.08 12.16 -4.10
N LEU A 89 7.25 13.01 -3.45
CA LEU A 89 5.79 12.94 -3.52
C LEU A 89 5.24 12.99 -4.95
N ASP A 90 5.76 13.88 -5.78
CA ASP A 90 5.29 14.03 -7.15
C ASP A 90 5.51 12.75 -7.97
N GLU A 91 6.67 12.11 -7.80
CA GLU A 91 6.96 10.83 -8.44
C GLU A 91 6.05 9.70 -7.91
N VAL A 92 5.87 9.63 -6.60
CA VAL A 92 4.96 8.66 -5.95
C VAL A 92 3.53 8.80 -6.48
N TRP A 93 3.01 10.02 -6.55
CA TRP A 93 1.67 10.28 -7.05
C TRP A 93 1.50 10.01 -8.54
N GLN A 94 2.51 10.33 -9.36
CA GLN A 94 2.49 9.98 -10.79
C GLN A 94 2.42 8.47 -11.01
N ARG A 95 3.16 7.69 -10.21
CA ARG A 95 3.14 6.22 -10.30
C ARG A 95 1.84 5.61 -9.82
N ILE A 96 1.17 6.23 -8.85
CA ILE A 96 -0.11 5.72 -8.32
C ILE A 96 -1.33 6.16 -9.16
N ALA A 97 -1.27 7.32 -9.81
CA ALA A 97 -2.39 7.90 -10.53
C ALA A 97 -2.96 6.97 -11.62
N GLY A 98 -4.28 6.80 -11.63
CA GLY A 98 -5.00 5.99 -12.63
C GLY A 98 -4.85 4.47 -12.46
N ARG A 99 -4.34 4.02 -11.32
CA ARG A 99 -4.20 2.60 -10.94
C ARG A 99 -4.95 2.31 -9.65
N VAL A 100 -5.33 1.05 -9.45
CA VAL A 100 -5.88 0.58 -8.18
C VAL A 100 -4.73 0.39 -7.19
N LEU A 101 -4.78 1.05 -6.03
CA LEU A 101 -3.76 0.92 -4.99
C LEU A 101 -3.96 -0.40 -4.24
N VAL A 102 -2.91 -1.20 -4.11
CA VAL A 102 -2.94 -2.52 -3.49
C VAL A 102 -1.88 -2.62 -2.40
N ALA A 103 -2.20 -3.25 -1.27
CA ALA A 103 -1.22 -3.58 -0.23
C ALA A 103 -1.70 -4.76 0.62
N HIS A 104 -0.78 -5.39 1.34
CA HIS A 104 -1.10 -6.46 2.28
C HIS A 104 -1.33 -5.86 3.68
N ASN A 105 -2.60 -5.72 4.08
CA ASN A 105 -3.03 -4.85 5.18
C ASN A 105 -2.98 -3.35 4.83
N ILE A 106 -3.57 -2.99 3.68
CA ILE A 106 -3.62 -1.62 3.14
C ILE A 106 -4.09 -0.53 4.10
N SER A 107 -4.79 -0.91 5.17
CA SER A 107 -5.21 0.01 6.22
C SER A 107 -4.01 0.67 6.92
N PHE A 108 -2.89 -0.05 7.00
CA PHE A 108 -1.63 0.42 7.53
C PHE A 108 -0.99 1.43 6.58
N ASP A 109 -0.80 1.09 5.32
CA ASP A 109 -0.15 1.97 4.35
C ASP A 109 -0.96 3.26 4.14
N LEU A 110 -2.29 3.12 3.99
CA LEU A 110 -3.18 4.25 3.75
C LEU A 110 -3.19 5.26 4.87
N ARG A 111 -3.03 4.86 6.14
CA ARG A 111 -3.00 5.88 7.21
C ARG A 111 -1.80 6.82 7.10
N PHE A 112 -0.67 6.35 6.56
CA PHE A 112 0.47 7.21 6.27
C PHE A 112 0.29 7.97 4.97
N LEU A 113 -0.14 7.30 3.89
CA LEU A 113 -0.34 7.96 2.60
C LEU A 113 -1.40 9.07 2.66
N LYS A 114 -2.48 8.88 3.44
CA LYS A 114 -3.60 9.85 3.56
C LYS A 114 -3.27 11.11 4.36
N VAL A 115 -2.16 11.14 5.09
CA VAL A 115 -1.71 12.38 5.74
C VAL A 115 -0.74 13.17 4.86
N LEU A 116 -0.29 12.60 3.74
CA LEU A 116 0.60 13.26 2.80
C LEU A 116 -0.17 14.28 1.94
N PRO A 117 0.47 15.42 1.58
CA PRO A 117 -0.08 16.38 0.64
C PRO A 117 -0.48 15.73 -0.69
N GLY A 118 -1.64 16.09 -1.23
CA GLY A 118 -2.11 15.59 -2.53
C GLY A 118 -2.82 14.24 -2.48
N SER A 119 -2.99 13.59 -1.32
CA SER A 119 -3.59 12.24 -1.20
C SER A 119 -5.12 12.16 -1.34
N HIS A 120 -5.82 13.28 -1.57
CA HIS A 120 -7.28 13.37 -1.52
C HIS A 120 -8.01 12.49 -2.56
N TRP A 121 -7.35 12.11 -3.64
CA TRP A 121 -7.89 11.27 -4.71
C TRP A 121 -7.65 9.76 -4.49
N LEU A 122 -6.92 9.35 -3.44
CA LEU A 122 -6.67 7.95 -3.10
C LEU A 122 -7.95 7.29 -2.53
N THR A 123 -8.81 6.83 -3.43
CA THR A 123 -10.13 6.25 -3.11
C THR A 123 -10.24 4.78 -3.47
N GLU A 124 -9.51 4.32 -4.48
CA GLU A 124 -9.64 2.97 -5.04
C GLU A 124 -8.54 2.05 -4.55
N THR A 125 -8.90 1.16 -3.62
CA THR A 125 -7.92 0.39 -2.85
C THR A 125 -8.33 -1.07 -2.72
N LEU A 126 -7.38 -2.00 -2.83
CA LEU A 126 -7.55 -3.42 -2.54
C LEU A 126 -6.59 -3.90 -1.45
N CYS A 127 -7.07 -4.79 -0.60
CA CYS A 127 -6.28 -5.38 0.48
C CYS A 127 -6.10 -6.87 0.28
N THR A 128 -4.90 -7.33 -0.08
CA THR A 128 -4.67 -8.76 -0.32
C THR A 128 -4.90 -9.60 0.95
N GLN A 129 -4.63 -9.06 2.13
CA GLN A 129 -4.97 -9.70 3.41
C GLN A 129 -6.48 -9.93 3.59
N ARG A 130 -7.33 -8.98 3.19
CA ARG A 130 -8.80 -9.13 3.30
C ARG A 130 -9.38 -10.07 2.26
N LEU A 131 -8.74 -10.14 1.09
CA LEU A 131 -9.08 -11.08 0.03
C LEU A 131 -8.62 -12.50 0.36
N ALA A 132 -7.60 -12.65 1.23
CA ALA A 132 -6.97 -13.92 1.52
C ALA A 132 -7.93 -15.08 1.88
N PRO A 133 -9.02 -14.92 2.65
CA PRO A 133 -9.97 -16.01 2.92
C PRO A 133 -10.57 -16.64 1.66
N ASP A 134 -10.77 -15.86 0.60
CA ASP A 134 -11.41 -16.31 -0.65
C ASP A 134 -10.43 -17.10 -1.54
N PHE A 135 -9.12 -16.82 -1.45
CA PHE A 135 -8.12 -17.35 -2.38
C PHE A 135 -7.07 -18.27 -1.75
N VAL A 136 -6.73 -18.03 -0.49
CA VAL A 136 -5.83 -18.83 0.37
C VAL A 136 -6.53 -19.04 1.72
N PRO A 137 -7.48 -19.99 1.82
CA PRO A 137 -8.20 -20.23 3.05
C PRO A 137 -7.34 -20.89 4.14
N GLY A 138 -7.70 -20.66 5.41
CA GLY A 138 -7.15 -21.36 6.60
C GLY A 138 -5.98 -20.67 7.32
N GLY A 139 -6.00 -20.64 8.66
CA GLY A 139 -4.89 -20.09 9.45
C GLY A 139 -4.84 -18.56 9.48
N LYS A 140 -3.66 -18.01 9.78
CA LYS A 140 -3.43 -16.54 9.82
C LYS A 140 -3.25 -15.99 8.40
N TRP A 141 -3.65 -14.74 8.19
CA TRP A 141 -3.51 -14.04 6.91
C TRP A 141 -2.40 -12.97 6.95
N THR A 142 -1.25 -13.29 7.56
CA THR A 142 -0.05 -12.46 7.39
C THR A 142 0.53 -12.68 6.00
N LEU A 143 1.36 -11.74 5.51
CA LEU A 143 1.91 -11.82 4.15
C LEU A 143 2.67 -13.14 3.96
N GLY A 144 3.57 -13.46 4.88
CA GLY A 144 4.32 -14.72 4.87
C GLY A 144 3.43 -15.96 4.88
N ALA A 145 2.37 -16.00 5.69
CA ALA A 145 1.47 -17.16 5.75
C ALA A 145 0.64 -17.31 4.46
N CYS A 146 0.25 -16.20 3.83
CA CYS A 146 -0.41 -16.23 2.53
C CYS A 146 0.55 -16.66 1.42
N CYS A 147 1.79 -16.15 1.42
CA CYS A 147 2.82 -16.50 0.44
C CYS A 147 3.17 -17.99 0.53
N GLU A 148 3.40 -18.52 1.74
CA GLU A 148 3.67 -19.94 1.97
C GLU A 148 2.59 -20.83 1.35
N ARG A 149 1.31 -20.51 1.61
CA ARG A 149 0.18 -21.29 1.09
C ARG A 149 -0.06 -21.11 -0.41
N ALA A 150 0.37 -19.99 -0.97
CA ALA A 150 0.33 -19.73 -2.42
C ALA A 150 1.55 -20.29 -3.16
N GLY A 151 2.58 -20.77 -2.46
CA GLY A 151 3.84 -21.21 -3.06
C GLY A 151 4.72 -20.05 -3.55
N ILE A 152 4.57 -18.86 -2.96
CA ILE A 152 5.32 -17.64 -3.28
C ILE A 152 6.50 -17.52 -2.33
N SER A 153 7.68 -17.23 -2.87
CA SER A 153 8.87 -16.97 -2.06
C SER A 153 8.81 -15.57 -1.45
N LEU A 154 9.00 -15.50 -0.14
CA LEU A 154 9.21 -14.24 0.58
C LEU A 154 10.57 -14.31 1.28
N SER A 155 11.53 -13.57 0.76
CA SER A 155 12.85 -13.38 1.36
C SER A 155 13.00 -11.94 1.83
N ASN A 156 13.70 -11.73 2.95
CA ASN A 156 13.93 -10.40 3.50
C ASN A 156 12.63 -9.65 3.85
N ALA A 157 11.71 -10.35 4.54
CA ALA A 157 10.49 -9.75 5.05
C ALA A 157 10.79 -8.53 5.94
N HIS A 158 9.88 -7.55 5.92
CA HIS A 158 10.05 -6.24 6.56
C HIS A 158 11.06 -5.32 5.86
N ALA A 159 11.24 -5.53 4.57
CA ALA A 159 11.81 -4.53 3.67
C ALA A 159 10.75 -4.20 2.63
N ALA A 160 10.56 -2.92 2.33
CA ALA A 160 9.38 -2.49 1.58
C ALA A 160 9.31 -3.12 0.19
N LEU A 161 10.43 -3.17 -0.55
CA LEU A 161 10.43 -3.70 -1.91
C LEU A 161 10.16 -5.23 -1.96
N PRO A 162 10.85 -6.08 -1.18
CA PRO A 162 10.50 -7.50 -1.10
C PRO A 162 9.05 -7.78 -0.69
N ASP A 163 8.50 -7.03 0.27
CA ASP A 163 7.11 -7.21 0.71
C ASP A 163 6.11 -6.73 -0.37
N ALA A 164 6.43 -5.66 -1.10
CA ALA A 164 5.66 -5.21 -2.26
C ALA A 164 5.70 -6.23 -3.42
N HIS A 165 6.86 -6.83 -3.71
CA HIS A 165 6.98 -7.90 -4.70
C HIS A 165 6.14 -9.13 -4.32
N ALA A 166 6.26 -9.61 -3.09
CA ALA A 166 5.48 -10.73 -2.60
C ALA A 166 3.97 -10.43 -2.62
N THR A 167 3.58 -9.19 -2.32
CA THR A 167 2.20 -8.74 -2.43
C THR A 167 1.71 -8.69 -3.87
N ALA A 168 2.56 -8.30 -4.82
CA ALA A 168 2.26 -8.34 -6.26
C ALA A 168 2.08 -9.78 -6.76
N ASP A 169 2.94 -10.70 -6.36
CA ASP A 169 2.81 -12.13 -6.68
C ASP A 169 1.53 -12.72 -6.08
N LEU A 170 1.19 -12.32 -4.85
CA LEU A 170 -0.03 -12.76 -4.20
C LEU A 170 -1.28 -12.22 -4.92
N LEU A 171 -1.22 -10.97 -5.40
CA LEU A 171 -2.28 -10.41 -6.25
C LEU A 171 -2.41 -11.18 -7.56
N ARG A 172 -1.31 -11.48 -8.26
CA ARG A 172 -1.31 -12.32 -9.48
C ARG A 172 -1.94 -13.68 -9.24
N PHE A 173 -1.60 -14.31 -8.12
CA PHE A 173 -2.21 -15.57 -7.71
C PHE A 173 -3.74 -15.44 -7.57
N TYR A 174 -4.24 -14.35 -6.97
CA TYR A 174 -5.69 -14.09 -6.87
C TYR A 174 -6.33 -13.81 -8.23
N LEU A 175 -5.66 -13.04 -9.10
CA LEU A 175 -6.12 -12.78 -10.48
C LEU A 175 -6.25 -14.08 -11.28
N SER A 176 -5.26 -14.98 -11.20
CA SER A 176 -5.31 -16.30 -11.84
C SER A 176 -6.46 -17.20 -11.34
N ARG A 177 -7.05 -16.87 -10.18
CA ARG A 177 -8.16 -17.57 -9.56
C ARG A 177 -9.50 -16.85 -9.72
N GLY A 178 -9.56 -15.82 -10.57
CA GLY A 178 -10.79 -15.14 -10.94
C GLY A 178 -11.11 -13.90 -10.11
N LEU A 179 -10.14 -13.30 -9.42
CA LEU A 179 -10.31 -11.97 -8.83
C LEU A 179 -10.74 -10.97 -9.92
N SER A 180 -11.91 -10.35 -9.74
CA SER A 180 -12.37 -9.24 -10.55
C SER A 180 -12.27 -7.96 -9.73
N TRP A 181 -11.30 -7.12 -10.08
CA TRP A 181 -11.08 -5.88 -9.33
C TRP A 181 -12.28 -4.93 -9.42
N GLN A 182 -13.04 -4.91 -10.52
CA GLN A 182 -14.30 -4.15 -10.59
C GLN A 182 -15.30 -4.66 -9.56
N SER A 183 -15.50 -5.98 -9.48
CA SER A 183 -16.42 -6.58 -8.52
C SER A 183 -16.00 -6.29 -7.08
N GLU A 184 -14.69 -6.28 -6.82
CA GLU A 184 -14.14 -5.93 -5.51
C GLU A 184 -14.29 -4.46 -5.16
N LEU A 185 -14.09 -3.55 -6.11
CA LEU A 185 -14.34 -2.13 -5.92
C LEU A 185 -15.85 -1.81 -5.82
N ASP A 186 -16.71 -2.61 -6.43
CA ASP A 186 -18.16 -2.46 -6.27
C ASP A 186 -18.60 -2.97 -4.89
N ARG A 187 -18.10 -4.15 -4.49
CA ARG A 187 -18.24 -4.68 -3.12
C ARG A 187 -17.72 -3.66 -2.10
N ALA A 188 -16.65 -2.96 -2.48
CA ALA A 188 -16.04 -1.91 -1.69
C ALA A 188 -16.93 -0.72 -1.42
N ALA A 189 -17.49 -0.19 -2.50
CA ALA A 189 -18.35 0.98 -2.45
C ALA A 189 -19.67 0.69 -1.70
N GLN A 190 -20.14 -0.55 -1.74
CA GLN A 190 -21.41 -0.96 -1.15
C GLN A 190 -21.33 -1.39 0.31
N ALA A 191 -20.14 -1.72 0.82
CA ALA A 191 -19.94 -2.11 2.21
C ALA A 191 -19.47 -0.90 3.06
N PRO A 192 -20.27 -0.40 4.02
CA PRO A 192 -19.87 0.69 4.92
C PRO A 192 -18.58 0.38 5.71
N ASP A 193 -18.35 -0.92 5.95
CA ASP A 193 -17.18 -1.48 6.65
C ASP A 193 -16.02 -1.82 5.71
N TRP A 194 -16.19 -1.72 4.39
CA TRP A 194 -15.09 -1.82 3.43
C TRP A 194 -14.32 -0.50 3.29
N ARG A 195 -14.67 0.54 4.04
CA ARG A 195 -13.78 1.70 4.17
C ARG A 195 -12.33 1.25 4.39
N PRO A 196 -11.33 2.03 3.93
CA PRO A 196 -9.98 1.85 4.40
C PRO A 196 -9.95 2.26 5.87
N SER A 197 -10.48 1.40 6.73
CA SER A 197 -10.64 1.59 8.16
C SER A 197 -9.69 0.63 8.84
N GLY A 198 -8.45 1.08 8.96
CA GLY A 198 -7.49 0.59 9.95
C GLY A 198 -7.80 1.10 11.36
N LEU A 199 -9.02 1.60 11.59
CA LEU A 199 -9.50 1.93 12.91
C LEU A 199 -10.47 0.82 13.33
N PRO A 200 -10.13 0.03 14.37
CA PRO A 200 -11.12 -0.82 15.00
C PRO A 200 -12.28 0.07 15.47
N GLN A 201 -13.52 -0.30 15.15
CA GLN A 201 -14.61 0.14 16.00
C GLN A 201 -14.34 -0.47 17.38
N ARG A 202 -13.90 0.36 18.35
CA ARG A 202 -14.02 -0.01 19.75
C ARG A 202 -15.51 -0.27 19.98
N GLN A 203 -15.91 -1.54 20.00
CA GLN A 203 -17.15 -1.91 20.64
C GLN A 203 -17.02 -1.38 22.07
N ALA A 204 -17.87 -0.41 22.41
CA ALA A 204 -18.08 -0.05 23.80
C ALA A 204 -18.45 -1.35 24.51
N ARG A 205 -17.57 -1.84 25.38
CA ARG A 205 -17.93 -2.86 26.35
C ARG A 205 -19.14 -2.31 27.11
N GLN A 206 -20.31 -2.85 26.81
CA GLN A 206 -21.43 -2.74 27.73
C GLN A 206 -21.00 -3.42 29.03
N ARG A 207 -21.31 -2.75 30.13
CA ARG A 207 -20.92 -3.10 31.49
C ARG A 207 -21.38 -4.48 31.89
#